data_AF-A0A7R9IV88-F1
#
_entry.id   AF-A0A7R9IV88-F1
#
_cell.length_a   1.000
_cell.length_b   1.000
_cell.length_c   1.000
_cell.angle_alpha   90.00
_cell.angle_beta   90.00
_cell.angle_gamma   90.00
#
_symmetry.space_group_name_H-M   'P 1'
#
loop_
_entity.id
_entity.type
_entity.pdbx_description
1 polymer ?
#
loop_
_entity_poly.entity_id
_entity_poly.type
_entity_poly.pdbx_seq_one_letter_code
_entity_poly.pdbx_strand_id
1 'polypeptide(L)'
;MARCDALAAISETAEGLTRVYLSPEHLRANACVGEWMQAAGMQVWQDEVGNICGRYEAAETGAPALLLGSHLDTVRNAGRYDGMLGVLSAIETVQWLNEHQRRLPLAIEVIGFGDEEGTRFGITLLGSRGITGSWPQSWVTHPDGNGITVAQAMADVGLDSDKIASAARRVEDIVGYLELHIEQGPCLEQEDLALGVVTAINGARRLNCRFTGEAGHAGTVPMTHRKDALAAAAEWMVFIEQTTREQDPQLVATVGTINCAPGAVNVIPGEVSLSLDVRGPLDNPLETLLSSLLTQAEAIALRRGLRFESNEYYRIGATACDSALQQALSHAVETVQGRSLSLPSGAGHDAIAIAERWPVGMLFVRNHRGISHHPAESVAVADVAPALQAYLQALSADEAKAAIRHCVAIPHWQQSLVAARPFDTLEALRATADALARQWQQPELEAALSAHPRIGERANGADKEAALSRGEQSAMQQADSALQQAMQQGNQAYETRFGRVFLIRAKGRSGEQMLAELQRRLQNSDPAEQQEALDQLREITLGVAISLEQNSPEGWFPISQGETDSDGRLKDLTPEPLTPGHYRLTAEIGDYFAAAGRDALYVSAQIDFMIAEAGSHFHLPFLISPWSWSTYRGS
;
A
#
# COMPACT_ATOMS: atom_id res chain seq x y z
N MET A 1 12.49 20.51 -5.96
CA MET A 1 13.36 21.56 -5.37
C MET A 1 13.15 22.93 -6.01
N ALA A 2 13.50 23.17 -7.27
CA ALA A 2 13.30 24.50 -7.88
C ALA A 2 11.84 24.99 -7.84
N ARG A 3 10.86 24.08 -7.99
CA ARG A 3 9.43 24.39 -7.81
C ARG A 3 9.10 24.81 -6.36
N CYS A 4 9.72 24.21 -5.34
CA CYS A 4 9.59 24.62 -3.94
C CYS A 4 10.13 26.05 -3.75
N ASP A 5 11.30 26.37 -4.31
CA ASP A 5 11.87 27.72 -4.22
C ASP A 5 10.98 28.76 -4.92
N ALA A 6 10.38 28.41 -6.06
CA ALA A 6 9.44 29.27 -6.77
C ALA A 6 8.16 29.52 -5.92
N LEU A 7 7.62 28.50 -5.27
CA LEU A 7 6.48 28.68 -4.35
C LEU A 7 6.86 29.45 -3.10
N ALA A 8 8.06 29.26 -2.55
CA ALA A 8 8.55 29.99 -1.38
C ALA A 8 8.70 31.50 -1.64
N ALA A 9 8.88 31.91 -2.90
CA ALA A 9 8.90 33.32 -3.29
C ALA A 9 7.49 33.97 -3.35
N ILE A 10 6.42 33.18 -3.26
CA ILE A 10 5.03 33.66 -3.25
C ILE A 10 4.59 33.77 -1.79
N SER A 11 4.85 34.93 -1.18
CA SER A 11 4.54 35.19 0.23
C SER A 11 3.95 36.59 0.48
N GLU A 12 3.10 36.67 1.51
CA GLU A 12 2.53 37.91 2.04
C GLU A 12 3.58 38.81 2.69
N THR A 13 4.72 38.25 3.11
CA THR A 13 5.81 39.00 3.73
C THR A 13 7.07 38.94 2.88
N ALA A 14 7.89 40.00 2.93
CA ALA A 14 9.12 40.08 2.14
C ALA A 14 10.30 39.32 2.78
N GLU A 15 10.28 39.13 4.11
CA GLU A 15 11.40 38.58 4.89
C GLU A 15 11.19 37.12 5.33
N GLY A 16 10.04 36.52 5.02
CA GLY A 16 9.72 35.15 5.40
C GLY A 16 8.64 34.55 4.50
N LEU A 17 8.35 33.27 4.67
CA LEU A 17 7.24 32.62 3.98
C LEU A 17 6.00 32.66 4.86
N THR A 18 4.95 33.28 4.35
CA THR A 18 3.59 33.33 4.89
C THR A 18 2.65 33.32 3.70
N ARG A 19 1.77 32.34 3.64
CA ARG A 19 0.75 32.21 2.60
C ARG A 19 -0.47 31.56 3.20
N VAL A 20 -1.45 32.38 3.61
CA VAL A 20 -2.65 31.86 4.29
C VAL A 20 -3.78 31.56 3.32
N TYR A 21 -4.72 30.72 3.72
CA TYR A 21 -5.86 30.32 2.90
C TYR A 21 -6.64 31.50 2.31
N LEU A 22 -6.92 31.40 1.00
CA LEU A 22 -7.57 32.41 0.15
C LEU A 22 -6.96 33.83 0.22
N SER A 23 -5.68 33.95 0.58
CA SER A 23 -4.91 35.16 0.30
C SER A 23 -4.62 35.29 -1.21
N PRO A 24 -4.32 36.51 -1.71
CA PRO A 24 -3.83 36.67 -3.08
C PRO A 24 -2.62 35.78 -3.41
N GLU A 25 -1.74 35.56 -2.43
CA GLU A 25 -0.56 34.72 -2.52
C GLU A 25 -0.92 33.24 -2.62
N HIS A 26 -1.91 32.76 -1.85
CA HIS A 26 -2.43 31.41 -1.98
C HIS A 26 -3.02 31.17 -3.37
N LEU A 27 -3.82 32.09 -3.89
CA LEU A 27 -4.36 31.99 -5.25
C LEU A 27 -3.26 31.98 -6.33
N ARG A 28 -2.23 32.80 -6.16
CA ARG A 28 -1.07 32.83 -7.08
C ARG A 28 -0.29 31.52 -7.03
N ALA A 29 -0.09 30.94 -5.85
CA ALA A 29 0.53 29.63 -5.70
C ALA A 29 -0.32 28.53 -6.37
N ASN A 30 -1.63 28.53 -6.14
CA ASN A 30 -2.56 27.58 -6.77
C ASN A 30 -2.56 27.70 -8.29
N ALA A 31 -2.55 28.93 -8.84
CA ALA A 31 -2.44 29.14 -10.28
C ALA A 31 -1.13 28.59 -10.85
N CYS A 32 0.00 28.85 -10.18
CA CYS A 32 1.31 28.35 -10.59
C CYS A 32 1.38 26.80 -10.53
N VAL A 33 0.84 26.20 -9.48
CA VAL A 33 0.70 24.75 -9.34
C VAL A 33 -0.20 24.18 -10.44
N GLY A 34 -1.31 24.84 -10.74
CA GLY A 34 -2.21 24.44 -11.83
C GLY A 34 -1.53 24.44 -13.20
N GLU A 35 -0.69 25.43 -13.49
CA GLU A 35 0.12 25.46 -14.72
C GLU A 35 1.10 24.26 -14.79
N TRP A 36 1.75 23.91 -13.67
CA TRP A 36 2.62 22.73 -13.62
C TRP A 36 1.85 21.43 -13.75
N MET A 37 0.67 21.33 -13.16
CA MET A 37 -0.21 20.16 -13.32
C MET A 37 -0.61 19.99 -14.79
N GLN A 38 -1.01 21.08 -15.45
CA GLN A 38 -1.36 21.06 -16.87
C GLN A 38 -0.17 20.66 -17.74
N ALA A 39 1.03 21.20 -17.46
CA ALA A 39 2.27 20.82 -18.14
C ALA A 39 2.63 19.34 -17.95
N ALA A 40 2.31 18.75 -16.80
CA ALA A 40 2.47 17.33 -16.52
C ALA A 40 1.41 16.44 -17.21
N GLY A 41 0.46 17.03 -17.95
CA GLY A 41 -0.55 16.29 -18.72
C GLY A 41 -1.86 16.04 -17.98
N MET A 42 -2.13 16.78 -16.90
CA MET A 42 -3.39 16.67 -16.15
C MET A 42 -4.49 17.60 -16.67
N GLN A 43 -5.74 17.20 -16.48
CA GLN A 43 -6.88 18.10 -16.51
C GLN A 43 -6.99 18.83 -15.17
N VAL A 44 -6.98 20.17 -15.19
CA VAL A 44 -6.86 21.00 -13.98
C VAL A 44 -8.13 21.79 -13.70
N TRP A 45 -8.52 21.88 -12.43
CA TRP A 45 -9.62 22.75 -11.96
C TRP A 45 -9.38 23.21 -10.52
N GLN A 46 -10.09 24.26 -10.10
CA GLN A 46 -10.22 24.64 -8.70
C GLN A 46 -11.62 24.24 -8.23
N ASP A 47 -11.73 23.61 -7.05
CA ASP A 47 -13.01 23.21 -6.49
C ASP A 47 -13.70 24.34 -5.69
N GLU A 48 -14.90 24.07 -5.19
CA GLU A 48 -15.75 25.05 -4.49
C GLU A 48 -15.21 25.51 -3.14
N VAL A 49 -14.20 24.82 -2.59
CA VAL A 49 -13.49 25.22 -1.36
C VAL A 49 -12.07 25.71 -1.67
N GLY A 50 -11.75 25.99 -2.93
CA GLY A 50 -10.51 26.63 -3.32
C GLY A 50 -9.29 25.71 -3.40
N ASN A 51 -9.44 24.39 -3.28
CA ASN A 51 -8.36 23.44 -3.55
C ASN A 51 -7.99 23.51 -5.03
N ILE A 52 -6.70 23.33 -5.35
CA ILE A 52 -6.25 23.14 -6.73
C ILE A 52 -6.12 21.66 -7.03
N CYS A 53 -6.79 21.19 -8.09
CA CYS A 53 -6.91 19.78 -8.42
C CYS A 53 -6.42 19.51 -9.84
N GLY A 54 -5.73 18.39 -10.04
CA GLY A 54 -5.26 17.93 -11.35
C GLY A 54 -5.51 16.43 -11.51
N ARG A 55 -6.24 16.03 -12.56
CA ARG A 55 -6.51 14.62 -12.88
C ARG A 55 -5.65 14.15 -14.05
N TYR A 56 -4.82 13.13 -13.79
CA TYR A 56 -4.16 12.33 -14.80
C TYR A 56 -4.96 11.06 -15.03
N GLU A 57 -5.52 10.93 -16.23
CA GLU A 57 -6.49 9.88 -16.48
C GLU A 57 -5.85 8.48 -16.53
N ALA A 58 -6.62 7.48 -16.14
CA ALA A 58 -6.26 6.07 -16.27
C ALA A 58 -6.19 5.62 -17.74
N ALA A 59 -5.84 4.35 -17.95
CA ALA A 59 -5.94 3.70 -19.26
C ALA A 59 -7.40 3.65 -19.75
N GLU A 60 -8.35 3.49 -18.84
CA GLU A 60 -9.80 3.53 -19.11
C GLU A 60 -10.43 4.80 -18.52
N THR A 61 -11.14 5.56 -19.36
CA THR A 61 -11.77 6.81 -18.92
C THR A 61 -12.84 6.57 -17.86
N GLY A 62 -12.82 7.38 -16.79
CA GLY A 62 -13.78 7.32 -15.70
C GLY A 62 -13.45 6.30 -14.61
N ALA A 63 -12.25 5.69 -14.64
CA ALA A 63 -11.77 4.86 -13.54
C ALA A 63 -11.68 5.66 -12.22
N PRO A 64 -11.86 5.02 -11.05
CA PRO A 64 -11.67 5.69 -9.78
C PRO A 64 -10.20 6.15 -9.62
N ALA A 65 -10.00 7.20 -8.83
CA ALA A 65 -8.71 7.82 -8.64
C ALA A 65 -8.03 7.38 -7.34
N LEU A 66 -6.71 7.27 -7.40
CA LEU A 66 -5.88 7.41 -6.20
C LEU A 66 -5.56 8.89 -6.02
N LEU A 67 -5.87 9.43 -4.85
CA LEU A 67 -5.50 10.81 -4.51
C LEU A 67 -4.04 10.87 -4.07
N LEU A 68 -3.30 11.83 -4.60
CA LEU A 68 -1.98 12.22 -4.13
C LEU A 68 -2.03 13.69 -3.74
N GLY A 69 -1.46 14.08 -2.62
CA GLY A 69 -1.55 15.49 -2.24
C GLY A 69 -0.88 15.83 -0.94
N SER A 70 -1.10 17.08 -0.58
CA SER A 70 -0.89 17.70 0.73
C SER A 70 -1.40 19.16 0.60
N HIS A 71 -0.93 20.10 1.40
CA HIS A 71 -1.41 21.48 1.40
C HIS A 71 -0.48 22.47 0.71
N LEU A 72 -1.04 23.64 0.35
CA LEU A 72 -0.30 24.75 -0.25
C LEU A 72 -0.31 26.01 0.61
N ASP A 73 -1.15 26.13 1.63
CA ASP A 73 -1.02 27.18 2.63
C ASP A 73 0.14 26.90 3.61
N THR A 74 0.54 27.90 4.38
CA THR A 74 1.66 27.81 5.33
C THR A 74 1.34 28.51 6.63
N VAL A 75 2.03 28.14 7.71
CA VAL A 75 2.18 29.03 8.86
C VAL A 75 2.87 30.36 8.52
N ARG A 76 2.86 31.28 9.49
CA ARG A 76 3.66 32.52 9.44
C ARG A 76 5.13 32.19 9.63
N ASN A 77 5.99 32.76 8.80
CA ASN A 77 7.44 32.50 8.78
C ASN A 77 7.78 31.01 8.64
N ALA A 78 7.07 30.32 7.75
CA ALA A 78 7.22 28.90 7.46
C ALA A 78 8.55 28.54 6.78
N GLY A 79 8.78 27.23 6.72
CA GLY A 79 9.78 26.60 5.85
C GLY A 79 9.32 26.50 4.39
N ARG A 80 10.10 25.84 3.55
CA ARG A 80 9.89 25.78 2.09
C ARG A 80 9.32 24.44 1.60
N TYR A 81 9.10 23.49 2.50
CA TYR A 81 8.82 22.09 2.16
C TYR A 81 7.54 21.58 2.81
N ASP A 82 7.17 22.13 3.98
CA ASP A 82 5.92 21.82 4.65
C ASP A 82 4.71 21.95 3.71
N GLY A 83 3.90 20.88 3.61
CA GLY A 83 2.82 20.70 2.65
C GLY A 83 3.25 20.62 1.19
N MET A 84 3.83 21.70 0.66
CA MET A 84 4.06 21.87 -0.77
C MET A 84 5.02 20.84 -1.37
N LEU A 85 5.92 20.24 -0.58
CA LEU A 85 6.75 19.12 -1.05
C LEU A 85 5.90 17.92 -1.46
N GLY A 86 4.82 17.62 -0.74
CA GLY A 86 3.90 16.53 -1.07
C GLY A 86 3.20 16.75 -2.40
N VAL A 87 2.59 17.94 -2.57
CA VAL A 87 1.91 18.34 -3.80
C VAL A 87 2.87 18.30 -4.99
N LEU A 88 4.07 18.87 -4.84
CA LEU A 88 5.05 18.91 -5.92
C LEU A 88 5.58 17.52 -6.25
N SER A 89 5.79 16.65 -5.26
CA SER A 89 6.25 15.27 -5.49
C SER A 89 5.20 14.45 -6.26
N ALA A 90 3.92 14.67 -5.97
CA ALA A 90 2.83 14.07 -6.73
C ALA A 90 2.81 14.55 -8.20
N ILE A 91 3.04 15.84 -8.46
CA ILE A 91 3.15 16.38 -9.83
C ILE A 91 4.35 15.78 -10.56
N GLU A 92 5.52 15.68 -9.92
CA GLU A 92 6.71 15.06 -10.54
C GLU A 92 6.46 13.58 -10.88
N THR A 93 5.73 12.87 -10.02
CA THR A 93 5.34 11.47 -10.26
C THR A 93 4.47 11.35 -11.51
N VAL A 94 3.43 12.19 -11.61
CA VAL A 94 2.55 12.21 -12.79
C VAL A 94 3.29 12.66 -14.04
N GLN A 95 4.14 13.68 -13.94
CA GLN A 95 4.95 14.16 -15.04
C GLN A 95 5.83 13.04 -15.60
N TRP A 96 6.49 12.27 -14.73
CA TRP A 96 7.28 11.12 -15.15
C TRP A 96 6.43 10.08 -15.88
N LEU A 97 5.25 9.74 -15.34
CA LEU A 97 4.32 8.81 -16.01
C LEU A 97 3.90 9.30 -17.40
N ASN A 98 3.60 10.59 -17.52
CA ASN A 98 3.16 11.19 -18.78
C ASN A 98 4.29 11.25 -19.82
N GLU A 99 5.51 11.64 -19.42
CA GLU A 99 6.70 11.65 -20.28
C GLU A 99 7.03 10.25 -20.82
N HIS A 100 6.76 9.21 -20.02
CA HIS A 100 6.92 7.80 -20.42
C HIS A 100 5.66 7.19 -21.05
N GLN A 101 4.62 8.00 -21.29
CA GLN A 101 3.34 7.57 -21.88
C GLN A 101 2.68 6.40 -21.12
N ARG A 102 2.88 6.32 -19.81
CA ARG A 102 2.35 5.25 -18.95
C ARG A 102 1.03 5.68 -18.33
N ARG A 103 -0.02 4.92 -18.60
CA ARG A 103 -1.35 5.08 -17.99
C ARG A 103 -1.58 3.91 -17.03
N LEU A 104 -2.03 4.21 -15.81
CA LEU A 104 -2.33 3.19 -14.80
C LEU A 104 -3.78 2.69 -14.95
N PRO A 105 -4.16 1.55 -14.35
CA PRO A 105 -5.55 1.08 -14.28
C PRO A 105 -6.47 2.01 -13.49
N LEU A 106 -5.89 2.87 -12.65
CA LEU A 106 -6.56 3.88 -11.85
C LEU A 106 -6.12 5.25 -12.32
N ALA A 107 -6.99 6.25 -12.13
CA ALA A 107 -6.58 7.62 -12.34
C ALA A 107 -5.69 8.08 -11.19
N ILE A 108 -4.86 9.10 -11.43
CA ILE A 108 -4.19 9.83 -10.36
C ILE A 108 -4.82 11.21 -10.29
N GLU A 109 -5.30 11.61 -9.12
CA GLU A 109 -5.70 12.98 -8.87
C GLU A 109 -4.74 13.61 -7.87
N VAL A 110 -4.09 14.69 -8.29
CA VAL A 110 -3.23 15.50 -7.44
C VAL A 110 -4.04 16.65 -6.86
N ILE A 111 -4.01 16.80 -5.54
CA ILE A 111 -4.72 17.89 -4.84
C ILE A 111 -3.72 18.70 -4.01
N GLY A 112 -3.73 20.01 -4.20
CA GLY A 112 -3.18 20.97 -3.23
C GLY A 112 -4.32 21.50 -2.37
N PHE A 113 -4.43 20.99 -1.15
CA PHE A 113 -5.45 21.39 -0.19
C PHE A 113 -5.24 22.82 0.32
N GLY A 114 -6.34 23.50 0.65
CA GLY A 114 -6.33 24.80 1.31
C GLY A 114 -6.65 24.72 2.81
N ASP A 115 -5.90 25.50 3.60
CA ASP A 115 -6.07 25.70 5.05
C ASP A 115 -5.88 24.42 5.88
N GLU A 116 -4.82 23.66 5.61
CA GLU A 116 -4.40 22.58 6.52
C GLU A 116 -3.95 23.17 7.87
N GLU A 117 -3.11 24.21 7.81
CA GLU A 117 -2.43 24.80 8.96
C GLU A 117 -3.37 25.62 9.85
N GLY A 118 -4.49 26.06 9.29
CA GLY A 118 -5.49 26.89 9.95
C GLY A 118 -4.98 28.26 10.39
N THR A 119 -3.94 28.77 9.72
CA THR A 119 -3.22 29.99 10.12
C THR A 119 -4.10 31.24 10.04
N ARG A 120 -5.08 31.26 9.14
CA ARG A 120 -5.96 32.44 8.96
C ARG A 120 -7.10 32.47 9.97
N PHE A 121 -7.85 31.37 10.05
CA PHE A 121 -9.12 31.31 10.78
C PHE A 121 -9.02 30.60 12.13
N GLY A 122 -7.89 29.98 12.47
CA GLY A 122 -7.78 29.09 13.62
C GLY A 122 -8.59 27.80 13.46
N ILE A 123 -8.96 27.47 12.22
CA ILE A 123 -9.68 26.27 11.81
C ILE A 123 -8.77 25.53 10.85
N THR A 124 -8.51 24.25 11.09
CA THR A 124 -7.65 23.41 10.25
C THR A 124 -8.47 22.53 9.32
N LEU A 125 -7.86 22.08 8.23
CA LEU A 125 -8.38 21.08 7.29
C LEU A 125 -9.63 21.55 6.51
N LEU A 126 -9.75 22.84 6.18
CA LEU A 126 -10.91 23.33 5.43
C LEU A 126 -11.04 22.59 4.08
N GLY A 127 -9.96 22.59 3.29
CA GLY A 127 -9.92 22.00 1.97
C GLY A 127 -10.25 20.52 1.95
N SER A 128 -9.58 19.73 2.79
CA SER A 128 -9.82 18.28 2.90
C SER A 128 -11.21 17.95 3.47
N ARG A 129 -11.76 18.75 4.39
CA ARG A 129 -13.15 18.57 4.86
C ARG A 129 -14.21 18.96 3.85
N GLY A 130 -13.88 19.87 2.91
CA GLY A 130 -14.70 20.12 1.74
C GLY A 130 -14.86 18.87 0.87
N ILE A 131 -13.74 18.23 0.52
CA ILE A 131 -13.71 16.98 -0.26
C ILE A 131 -14.41 15.83 0.46
N THR A 132 -14.27 15.71 1.79
CA THR A 132 -14.95 14.66 2.55
C THR A 132 -16.39 15.03 2.92
N GLY A 133 -16.88 16.21 2.52
CA GLY A 133 -18.23 16.68 2.86
C GLY A 133 -18.51 16.73 4.36
N SER A 134 -17.46 16.84 5.18
CA SER A 134 -17.53 16.89 6.65
C SER A 134 -17.37 18.31 7.19
N TRP A 135 -17.46 19.32 6.32
CA TRP A 135 -17.35 20.74 6.65
C TRP A 135 -18.45 21.20 7.62
N PRO A 136 -18.12 21.65 8.85
CA PRO A 136 -19.09 22.20 9.79
C PRO A 136 -19.71 23.52 9.32
N GLN A 137 -21.04 23.61 9.36
CA GLN A 137 -21.77 24.82 8.96
C GLN A 137 -21.37 26.07 9.75
N SER A 138 -20.97 25.90 11.02
CA SER A 138 -20.54 26.99 11.89
C SER A 138 -19.26 27.70 11.42
N TRP A 139 -18.45 27.07 10.57
CA TRP A 139 -17.20 27.65 10.09
C TRP A 139 -17.39 28.80 9.12
N VAL A 140 -18.49 28.81 8.37
CA VAL A 140 -18.78 29.83 7.35
C VAL A 140 -18.78 31.24 7.97
N THR A 141 -19.27 31.38 9.21
CA THR A 141 -19.33 32.65 9.93
C THR A 141 -18.12 32.90 10.85
N HIS A 142 -17.15 31.99 10.90
CA HIS A 142 -15.98 32.14 11.75
C HIS A 142 -15.07 33.24 11.21
N PRO A 143 -14.71 34.26 12.02
CA PRO A 143 -13.87 35.36 11.59
C PRO A 143 -12.37 35.01 11.68
N ASP A 144 -11.56 35.63 10.82
CA ASP A 144 -10.11 35.74 11.00
C ASP A 144 -9.75 36.88 11.97
N GLY A 145 -8.45 37.07 12.22
CA GLY A 145 -7.95 38.13 13.10
C GLY A 145 -8.31 39.57 12.68
N ASN A 146 -8.74 39.78 11.44
CA ASN A 146 -9.18 41.08 10.91
C ASN A 146 -10.72 41.20 10.86
N GLY A 147 -11.45 40.19 11.32
CA GLY A 147 -12.92 40.16 11.30
C GLY A 147 -13.53 39.73 9.96
N ILE A 148 -12.73 39.28 8.99
CA ILE A 148 -13.24 38.74 7.72
C ILE A 148 -13.70 37.31 7.99
N THR A 149 -14.93 36.95 7.63
CA THR A 149 -15.43 35.58 7.81
C THR A 149 -14.95 34.66 6.69
N VAL A 150 -15.00 33.35 6.91
CA VAL A 150 -14.71 32.36 5.84
C VAL A 150 -15.59 32.60 4.61
N ALA A 151 -16.89 32.84 4.80
CA ALA A 151 -17.80 33.17 3.69
C ALA A 151 -17.36 34.41 2.90
N GLN A 152 -16.95 35.46 3.61
CA GLN A 152 -16.49 36.69 2.97
C GLN A 152 -15.18 36.44 2.20
N ALA A 153 -14.22 35.71 2.78
CA ALA A 153 -12.97 35.37 2.10
C ALA A 153 -13.18 34.52 0.84
N MET A 154 -14.15 33.59 0.87
CA MET A 154 -14.58 32.84 -0.32
C MET A 154 -15.18 33.77 -1.38
N ALA A 155 -16.12 34.64 -0.98
CA ALA A 155 -16.76 35.58 -1.89
C ALA A 155 -15.77 36.55 -2.54
N ASP A 156 -14.77 37.03 -1.80
CA ASP A 156 -13.74 37.95 -2.27
C ASP A 156 -12.91 37.38 -3.44
N VAL A 157 -12.83 36.06 -3.54
CA VAL A 157 -12.07 35.35 -4.57
C VAL A 157 -12.98 34.67 -5.61
N GLY A 158 -14.29 34.93 -5.55
CA GLY A 158 -15.28 34.41 -6.49
C GLY A 158 -15.81 33.00 -6.17
N LEU A 159 -15.52 32.47 -4.98
CA LEU A 159 -16.11 31.23 -4.48
C LEU A 159 -17.43 31.52 -3.74
N ASP A 160 -18.31 30.53 -3.72
CA ASP A 160 -19.65 30.64 -3.13
C ASP A 160 -19.78 29.66 -1.95
N SER A 161 -19.93 30.20 -0.73
CA SER A 161 -20.04 29.38 0.48
C SER A 161 -21.28 28.46 0.48
N ASP A 162 -22.33 28.80 -0.28
CA ASP A 162 -23.50 27.94 -0.41
C ASP A 162 -23.21 26.69 -1.27
N LYS A 163 -22.09 26.66 -1.99
CA LYS A 163 -21.64 25.55 -2.84
C LYS A 163 -20.55 24.68 -2.23
N ILE A 164 -20.16 24.90 -0.97
CA ILE A 164 -19.16 24.07 -0.27
C ILE A 164 -19.49 22.57 -0.41
N ALA A 165 -20.76 22.20 -0.28
CA ALA A 165 -21.19 20.80 -0.39
C ALA A 165 -20.95 20.17 -1.78
N SER A 166 -20.76 20.97 -2.83
CA SER A 166 -20.46 20.50 -4.18
C SER A 166 -19.03 20.01 -4.36
N ALA A 167 -18.09 20.44 -3.50
CA ALA A 167 -16.72 19.93 -3.49
C ALA A 167 -16.64 18.46 -3.02
N ALA A 168 -17.67 17.98 -2.31
CA ALA A 168 -17.67 16.64 -1.73
C ALA A 168 -17.59 15.55 -2.81
N ARG A 169 -16.67 14.60 -2.61
CA ARG A 169 -16.44 13.49 -3.54
C ARG A 169 -17.22 12.26 -3.13
N ARG A 170 -17.66 11.48 -4.13
CA ARG A 170 -18.35 10.21 -3.88
C ARG A 170 -17.34 9.15 -3.45
N VAL A 171 -17.76 8.25 -2.57
CA VAL A 171 -16.87 7.24 -2.00
C VAL A 171 -16.30 6.34 -3.07
N GLU A 172 -17.10 5.99 -4.09
CA GLU A 172 -16.69 5.15 -5.21
C GLU A 172 -15.70 5.79 -6.19
N ASP A 173 -15.53 7.12 -6.16
CA ASP A 173 -14.65 7.83 -7.10
C ASP A 173 -13.17 7.78 -6.66
N ILE A 174 -12.89 7.42 -5.40
CA ILE A 174 -11.55 7.45 -4.81
C ILE A 174 -11.24 6.11 -4.15
N VAL A 175 -10.08 5.52 -4.47
CA VAL A 175 -9.66 4.23 -3.89
C VAL A 175 -8.80 4.37 -2.63
N GLY A 176 -8.20 5.54 -2.43
CA GLY A 176 -7.32 5.83 -1.32
C GLY A 176 -6.59 7.17 -1.51
N TYR A 177 -5.80 7.52 -0.51
CA TYR A 177 -5.00 8.74 -0.50
C TYR A 177 -3.59 8.46 -0.02
N LEU A 178 -2.59 8.96 -0.75
CA LEU A 178 -1.22 8.99 -0.30
C LEU A 178 -0.77 10.43 -0.10
N GLU A 179 -0.10 10.68 1.03
CA GLU A 179 0.50 11.97 1.35
C GLU A 179 2.00 11.81 1.58
N LEU A 180 2.79 12.54 0.82
CA LEU A 180 4.22 12.67 1.07
C LEU A 180 4.44 13.93 1.87
N HIS A 181 5.17 13.83 2.98
CA HIS A 181 5.40 14.97 3.85
C HIS A 181 6.81 14.96 4.44
N ILE A 182 7.28 16.09 4.94
CA ILE A 182 8.48 16.09 5.80
C ILE A 182 8.11 15.49 7.16
N GLU A 183 9.06 14.86 7.85
CA GLU A 183 8.81 14.24 9.16
C GLU A 183 8.37 15.26 10.22
N GLN A 184 8.95 16.47 10.18
CA GLN A 184 8.81 17.49 11.22
C GLN A 184 9.33 17.01 12.60
N GLY A 185 10.20 16.00 12.58
CA GLY A 185 10.78 15.34 13.73
C GLY A 185 12.21 14.87 13.44
N PRO A 186 12.95 14.44 14.47
CA PRO A 186 14.36 14.07 14.31
C PRO A 186 14.59 12.57 14.07
N CYS A 187 13.55 11.73 14.02
CA CYS A 187 13.68 10.28 14.06
C CYS A 187 14.42 9.74 12.83
N LEU A 188 14.08 10.20 11.62
CA LEU A 188 14.76 9.77 10.39
C LEU A 188 16.19 10.28 10.31
N GLU A 189 16.47 11.49 10.82
CA GLU A 189 17.84 12.00 10.91
C GLU A 189 18.69 11.18 11.90
N GLN A 190 18.12 10.80 13.05
CA GLN A 190 18.79 9.96 14.05
C GLN A 190 19.09 8.56 13.54
N GLU A 191 18.19 8.01 12.73
CA GLU A 191 18.31 6.68 12.13
C GLU A 191 19.09 6.67 10.80
N ASP A 192 19.54 7.85 10.34
CA ASP A 192 20.18 8.07 9.03
C ASP A 192 19.40 7.45 7.85
N LEU A 193 18.08 7.62 7.87
CA LEU A 193 17.18 7.18 6.81
C LEU A 193 16.61 8.38 6.07
N ALA A 194 16.48 8.30 4.75
CA ALA A 194 15.85 9.34 3.96
C ALA A 194 14.33 9.34 4.14
N LEU A 195 13.74 8.15 4.29
CA LEU A 195 12.29 7.93 4.27
C LEU A 195 11.80 7.13 5.47
N GLY A 196 10.56 7.40 5.88
CA GLY A 196 9.83 6.64 6.89
C GLY A 196 8.36 6.45 6.51
N VAL A 197 7.77 5.33 6.91
CA VAL A 197 6.37 5.01 6.65
C VAL A 197 5.53 5.38 7.87
N VAL A 198 4.51 6.20 7.66
CA VAL A 198 3.67 6.66 8.79
C VAL A 198 2.70 5.57 9.21
N THR A 199 2.66 5.25 10.50
CA THR A 199 1.75 4.24 11.06
C THR A 199 0.38 4.81 11.43
N ALA A 200 0.39 6.00 12.02
CA ALA A 200 -0.78 6.73 12.46
C ALA A 200 -0.43 8.20 12.64
N ILE A 201 -1.45 9.05 12.62
CA ILE A 201 -1.36 10.44 13.05
C ILE A 201 -1.83 10.51 14.49
N ASN A 202 -1.02 11.09 15.36
CA ASN A 202 -1.27 11.09 16.79
C ASN A 202 -2.58 11.82 17.14
N GLY A 203 -3.40 11.15 17.95
CA GLY A 203 -4.49 11.81 18.65
C GLY A 203 -3.93 12.76 19.71
N ALA A 204 -4.74 13.72 20.14
CA ALA A 204 -4.34 14.69 21.16
C ALA A 204 -5.46 15.04 22.13
N ARG A 205 -5.06 15.35 23.37
CA ARG A 205 -5.91 15.93 24.42
C ARG A 205 -5.21 17.16 24.97
N ARG A 206 -5.87 18.31 24.97
CA ARG A 206 -5.34 19.52 25.61
C ARG A 206 -6.25 20.00 26.72
N LEU A 207 -5.64 20.25 27.87
CA LEU A 207 -6.31 20.63 29.09
C LEU A 207 -5.72 21.91 29.67
N ASN A 208 -6.58 22.71 30.28
CA ASN A 208 -6.18 23.74 31.23
C ASN A 208 -6.32 23.16 32.64
N CYS A 209 -5.24 23.15 33.39
CA CYS A 209 -5.15 22.57 34.73
C CYS A 209 -4.86 23.67 35.75
N ARG A 210 -5.38 23.55 36.98
CA ARG A 210 -5.17 24.54 38.03
C ARG A 210 -5.01 23.89 39.39
N PHE A 211 -3.97 24.30 40.12
CA PHE A 211 -3.80 24.06 41.55
C PHE A 211 -4.15 25.34 42.31
N THR A 212 -5.01 25.22 43.32
CA THR A 212 -5.39 26.31 44.22
C THR A 212 -5.02 25.96 45.66
N GLY A 213 -4.13 26.78 46.22
CA GLY A 213 -3.67 26.76 47.60
C GLY A 213 -4.00 28.04 48.33
N GLU A 214 -3.07 28.54 49.13
CA GLU A 214 -3.24 29.78 49.88
C GLU A 214 -1.99 30.66 49.78
N ALA A 215 -2.18 31.92 49.36
CA ALA A 215 -1.11 32.89 49.35
C ALA A 215 -0.70 33.27 50.76
N GLY A 216 0.61 33.39 51.01
CA GLY A 216 1.15 33.71 52.32
C GLY A 216 2.53 34.33 52.25
N HIS A 217 2.95 35.03 53.30
CA HIS A 217 4.26 35.67 53.31
C HIS A 217 5.38 34.63 53.50
N ALA A 218 6.34 34.61 52.56
CA ALA A 218 7.36 33.56 52.48
C ALA A 218 8.29 33.48 53.70
N GLY A 219 8.45 34.57 54.45
CA GLY A 219 9.29 34.60 55.65
C GLY A 219 8.58 34.24 56.96
N THR A 220 7.24 34.31 57.00
CA THR A 220 6.49 34.21 58.27
C THR A 220 5.58 32.99 58.34
N VAL A 221 5.19 32.42 57.20
CA VAL A 221 4.43 31.16 57.18
C VAL A 221 5.40 29.97 57.28
N PRO A 222 5.34 29.17 58.37
CA PRO A 222 6.20 28.00 58.54
C PRO A 222 5.95 26.95 57.45
N MET A 223 6.99 26.18 57.09
CA MET A 223 6.89 25.17 56.03
C MET A 223 5.75 24.16 56.25
N THR A 224 5.49 23.77 57.49
CA THR A 224 4.43 22.80 57.86
C THR A 224 3.00 23.31 57.63
N HIS A 225 2.82 24.61 57.41
CA HIS A 225 1.52 25.26 57.25
C HIS A 225 1.26 25.73 55.81
N ARG A 226 2.23 25.54 54.90
CA ARG A 226 2.09 26.06 53.54
C ARG A 226 1.14 25.21 52.72
N LYS A 227 0.27 25.90 52.00
CA LYS A 227 -0.53 25.37 50.89
C LYS A 227 0.00 25.96 49.59
N ASP A 228 1.23 25.57 49.27
CA ASP A 228 2.00 26.11 48.15
C ASP A 228 1.59 25.43 46.82
N ALA A 229 0.89 26.17 45.96
CA ALA A 229 0.40 25.68 44.68
C ALA A 229 1.54 25.41 43.68
N LEU A 230 2.63 26.18 43.73
CA LEU A 230 3.76 26.01 42.81
C LEU A 230 4.57 24.77 43.14
N ALA A 231 4.75 24.48 44.44
CA ALA A 231 5.40 23.24 44.86
C ALA A 231 4.63 21.98 44.42
N ALA A 232 3.29 22.04 44.42
CA ALA A 232 2.45 20.95 43.91
C ALA A 232 2.54 20.82 42.39
N ALA A 233 2.45 21.93 41.66
CA ALA A 233 2.62 21.95 40.21
C ALA A 233 3.99 21.40 39.79
N ALA A 234 5.07 21.78 40.47
CA ALA A 234 6.42 21.29 40.20
C ALA A 234 6.55 19.78 40.39
N GLU A 235 5.98 19.25 41.47
CA GLU A 235 5.95 17.80 41.71
C GLU A 235 5.16 17.06 40.62
N TRP A 236 4.03 17.62 40.18
CA TRP A 236 3.23 17.02 39.12
C TRP A 236 3.93 17.06 37.76
N MET A 237 4.60 18.16 37.40
CA MET A 237 5.38 18.26 36.16
C MET A 237 6.49 17.20 36.07
N VAL A 238 7.22 16.98 37.17
CA VAL A 238 8.25 15.92 37.23
C VAL A 238 7.62 14.54 37.08
N PHE A 239 6.45 14.30 37.69
CA PHE A 239 5.72 13.06 37.53
C PHE A 239 5.26 12.84 36.08
N ILE A 240 4.72 13.86 35.42
CA ILE A 240 4.32 13.80 34.01
C ILE A 240 5.48 13.30 33.14
N GLU A 241 6.64 13.96 33.21
CA GLU A 241 7.81 13.59 32.41
C GLU A 241 8.27 12.15 32.68
N GLN A 242 8.34 11.75 33.97
CA GLN A 242 8.79 10.42 34.36
C GLN A 242 7.82 9.32 33.89
N THR A 243 6.53 9.47 34.20
CA THR A 243 5.51 8.46 33.89
C THR A 243 5.31 8.30 32.39
N THR A 244 5.30 9.40 31.62
CA THR A 244 5.17 9.31 30.16
C THR A 244 6.34 8.54 29.55
N ARG A 245 7.59 8.84 29.97
CA ARG A 245 8.79 8.14 29.49
C ARG A 245 8.78 6.64 29.85
N GLU A 246 8.20 6.27 30.98
CA GLU A 246 8.17 4.89 31.48
C GLU A 246 7.07 4.03 30.84
N GLN A 247 5.98 4.63 30.36
CA GLN A 247 4.85 3.88 29.80
C GLN A 247 5.07 3.41 28.36
N ASP A 248 5.29 4.34 27.44
CA ASP A 248 5.36 4.05 26.01
C ASP A 248 6.21 5.12 25.31
N PRO A 249 7.27 4.76 24.57
CA PRO A 249 8.12 5.72 23.87
C PRO A 249 7.40 6.53 22.78
N GLN A 250 6.21 6.11 22.33
CA GLN A 250 5.39 6.82 21.35
C GLN A 250 4.38 7.79 21.98
N LEU A 251 4.20 7.74 23.30
CA LEU A 251 3.38 8.72 24.02
C LEU A 251 4.22 9.93 24.38
N VAL A 252 3.64 11.12 24.22
CA VAL A 252 4.24 12.38 24.65
C VAL A 252 3.25 13.16 25.49
N ALA A 253 3.75 13.81 26.54
CA ALA A 253 2.98 14.70 27.38
C ALA A 253 3.83 15.93 27.67
N THR A 254 3.23 17.11 27.56
CA THR A 254 3.96 18.38 27.68
C THR A 254 3.15 19.39 28.46
N VAL A 255 3.80 20.02 29.45
CA VAL A 255 3.32 21.25 30.08
C VAL A 255 3.94 22.42 29.34
N GLY A 256 3.16 23.06 28.47
CA GLY A 256 3.66 24.11 27.58
C GLY A 256 3.61 25.50 28.18
N THR A 257 2.72 25.74 29.16
CA THR A 257 2.57 27.04 29.81
C THR A 257 2.39 26.87 31.32
N ILE A 258 2.90 27.84 32.07
CA ILE A 258 2.70 27.97 33.51
C ILE A 258 2.43 29.43 33.85
N ASN A 259 1.35 29.69 34.58
CA ASN A 259 1.06 30.98 35.17
C ASN A 259 0.98 30.82 36.69
N CYS A 260 1.82 31.56 37.41
CA CYS A 260 1.95 31.47 38.86
C CYS A 260 1.50 32.78 39.51
N ALA A 261 0.44 32.72 40.32
CA ALA A 261 -0.12 33.89 41.00
C ALA A 261 0.17 33.86 42.52
N PRO A 262 0.58 35.00 43.12
CA PRO A 262 0.72 36.33 42.50
C PRO A 262 2.06 36.56 41.77
N GLY A 263 2.98 35.59 41.76
CA GLY A 263 4.25 35.71 41.03
C GLY A 263 5.31 36.59 41.72
N ALA A 264 5.19 36.80 43.04
CA ALA A 264 6.12 37.60 43.81
C ALA A 264 7.11 36.74 44.61
N VAL A 265 8.40 37.10 44.60
CA VAL A 265 9.49 36.33 45.22
C VAL A 265 9.30 36.07 46.72
N ASN A 266 8.61 36.96 47.42
CA ASN A 266 8.37 36.89 48.86
C ASN A 266 6.96 36.40 49.23
N VAL A 267 6.22 35.83 48.28
CA VAL A 267 4.86 35.33 48.50
C VAL A 267 4.77 33.87 48.07
N ILE A 268 4.27 33.02 48.96
CA ILE A 268 3.90 31.64 48.66
C ILE A 268 2.81 31.65 47.59
N PRO A 269 2.98 30.97 46.45
CA PRO A 269 1.96 30.93 45.40
C PRO A 269 0.65 30.30 45.88
N GLY A 270 -0.42 31.07 45.79
CA GLY A 270 -1.78 30.62 46.12
C GLY A 270 -2.50 29.96 44.95
N GLU A 271 -2.05 30.20 43.71
CA GLU A 271 -2.64 29.59 42.52
C GLU A 271 -1.58 29.38 41.44
N VAL A 272 -1.66 28.24 40.76
CA VAL A 272 -0.89 27.96 39.56
C VAL A 272 -1.80 27.35 38.51
N SER A 273 -1.84 27.96 37.31
CA SER A 273 -2.53 27.43 36.13
C SER A 273 -1.49 26.92 35.12
N LEU A 274 -1.74 25.75 34.55
CA LEU A 274 -0.84 25.05 33.62
C LEU A 274 -1.62 24.56 32.41
N SER A 275 -0.95 24.42 31.26
CA SER A 275 -1.48 23.61 30.16
C SER A 275 -0.97 22.16 30.27
N LEU A 276 -1.73 21.22 29.74
CA LEU A 276 -1.29 19.84 29.49
C LEU A 276 -1.70 19.45 28.07
N ASP A 277 -0.73 19.06 27.24
CA ASP A 277 -0.93 18.47 25.89
C ASP A 277 -0.42 17.02 25.94
N VAL A 278 -1.32 16.04 25.74
CA VAL A 278 -0.98 14.61 25.69
C VAL A 278 -1.31 14.08 24.30
N ARG A 279 -0.35 13.39 23.68
CA ARG A 279 -0.49 12.82 22.34
C ARG A 279 -0.05 11.38 22.26
N GLY A 280 -0.61 10.66 21.30
CA GLY A 280 -0.27 9.26 21.08
C GLY A 280 -0.93 8.66 19.83
N PRO A 281 -0.37 7.57 19.30
CA PRO A 281 -0.84 6.95 18.06
C PRO A 281 -2.09 6.09 18.25
N LEU A 282 -2.48 5.83 19.50
CA LEU A 282 -3.64 5.05 19.88
C LEU A 282 -4.39 5.73 21.02
N ASP A 283 -5.71 5.85 20.90
CA ASP A 283 -6.54 6.52 21.91
C ASP A 283 -6.52 5.80 23.28
N ASN A 284 -6.54 4.48 23.32
CA ASN A 284 -6.61 3.74 24.59
C ASN A 284 -5.36 3.94 25.49
N PRO A 285 -4.12 3.77 24.99
CA PRO A 285 -2.91 4.12 25.74
C PRO A 285 -2.88 5.60 26.16
N LEU A 286 -3.28 6.51 25.26
CA LEU A 286 -3.34 7.95 25.55
C LEU A 286 -4.27 8.24 26.73
N GLU A 287 -5.51 7.73 26.70
CA GLU A 287 -6.49 7.93 27.78
C GLU A 287 -6.01 7.29 29.11
N THR A 288 -5.32 6.17 29.04
CA THR A 288 -4.72 5.50 30.22
C THR A 288 -3.65 6.38 30.85
N LEU A 289 -2.75 6.95 30.03
CA LEU A 289 -1.74 7.89 30.50
C LEU A 289 -2.41 9.13 31.10
N LEU A 290 -3.32 9.78 30.38
CA LEU A 290 -4.01 10.98 30.85
C LEU A 290 -4.71 10.74 32.20
N SER A 291 -5.43 9.63 32.34
CA SER A 291 -6.08 9.24 33.59
C SER A 291 -5.08 9.09 34.75
N SER A 292 -3.93 8.46 34.50
CA SER A 292 -2.85 8.35 35.49
C SER A 292 -2.29 9.70 35.91
N LEU A 293 -2.04 10.60 34.93
CA LEU A 293 -1.53 11.95 35.19
C LEU A 293 -2.52 12.78 36.03
N LEU A 294 -3.81 12.74 35.71
CA LEU A 294 -4.84 13.48 36.44
C LEU A 294 -5.06 12.91 37.86
N THR A 295 -5.08 11.57 38.00
CA THR A 295 -5.19 10.90 39.30
C THR A 295 -4.05 11.30 40.23
N GLN A 296 -2.83 11.40 39.70
CA GLN A 296 -1.69 11.83 40.50
C GLN A 296 -1.78 13.31 40.89
N ALA A 297 -2.30 14.17 40.02
CA ALA A 297 -2.52 15.59 40.35
C ALA A 297 -3.48 15.74 41.55
N GLU A 298 -4.58 14.98 41.54
CA GLU A 298 -5.56 14.95 42.63
C GLU A 298 -4.92 14.42 43.93
N ALA A 299 -4.13 13.36 43.86
CA ALA A 299 -3.42 12.80 45.01
C ALA A 299 -2.40 13.79 45.61
N ILE A 300 -1.66 14.52 44.76
CA ILE A 300 -0.73 15.57 45.18
C ILE A 300 -1.50 16.69 45.87
N ALA A 301 -2.61 17.15 45.29
CA ALA A 301 -3.43 18.21 45.86
C ALA A 301 -3.98 17.81 47.23
N LEU A 302 -4.56 16.60 47.36
CA LEU A 302 -5.10 16.09 48.62
C LEU A 302 -4.03 16.03 49.72
N ARG A 303 -2.88 15.43 49.43
CA ARG A 303 -1.76 15.30 50.39
C ARG A 303 -1.23 16.66 50.84
N ARG A 304 -1.27 17.67 49.99
CA ARG A 304 -0.77 19.04 50.26
C ARG A 304 -1.85 19.99 50.77
N GLY A 305 -3.09 19.53 50.95
CA GLY A 305 -4.21 20.36 51.40
C GLY A 305 -4.62 21.44 50.39
N LEU A 306 -4.48 21.15 49.10
CA LEU A 306 -4.82 22.01 47.96
C LEU A 306 -6.07 21.50 47.25
N ARG A 307 -6.56 22.29 46.30
CA ARG A 307 -7.55 21.86 45.29
C ARG A 307 -6.86 21.73 43.93
N PHE A 308 -7.24 20.71 43.17
CA PHE A 308 -6.90 20.57 41.75
C PHE A 308 -8.18 20.59 40.90
N GLU A 309 -8.08 21.14 39.69
CA GLU A 309 -9.12 21.06 38.68
C GLU A 309 -8.52 21.09 37.28
N SER A 310 -9.20 20.44 36.33
CA SER A 310 -8.79 20.35 34.93
C SER A 310 -9.98 20.52 33.99
N ASN A 311 -9.78 21.22 32.88
CA ASN A 311 -10.78 21.41 31.83
C ASN A 311 -10.17 21.07 30.47
N GLU A 312 -10.64 19.98 29.85
CA GLU A 312 -10.32 19.66 28.46
C GLU A 312 -11.02 20.66 27.53
N TYR A 313 -10.24 21.25 26.62
CA TYR A 313 -10.77 22.21 25.64
C TYR A 313 -10.52 21.78 24.19
N TYR A 314 -9.71 20.74 23.98
CA TYR A 314 -9.42 20.20 22.67
C TYR A 314 -9.21 18.69 22.75
N ARG A 315 -9.85 17.98 21.81
CA ARG A 315 -9.79 16.53 21.65
C ARG A 315 -9.82 16.19 20.17
N ILE A 316 -8.88 15.35 19.75
CA ILE A 316 -8.91 14.70 18.44
C ILE A 316 -8.45 13.24 18.58
N GLY A 317 -9.16 12.32 17.93
CA GLY A 317 -8.82 10.90 17.93
C GLY A 317 -7.53 10.64 17.15
N ALA A 318 -6.88 9.52 17.44
CA ALA A 318 -5.76 9.08 16.61
C ALA A 318 -6.27 8.54 15.26
N THR A 319 -5.55 8.84 14.18
CA THR A 319 -5.93 8.40 12.83
C THR A 319 -4.94 7.35 12.34
N ALA A 320 -5.36 6.09 12.24
CA ALA A 320 -4.51 5.03 11.70
C ALA A 320 -4.33 5.18 10.19
N CYS A 321 -3.10 4.99 9.70
CA CYS A 321 -2.90 4.74 8.27
C CYS A 321 -3.37 3.31 7.92
N ASP A 322 -3.84 3.12 6.70
CA ASP A 322 -4.29 1.82 6.21
C ASP A 322 -3.11 0.83 6.15
N SER A 323 -3.36 -0.40 6.61
CA SER A 323 -2.29 -1.40 6.76
C SER A 323 -1.75 -1.90 5.41
N ALA A 324 -2.58 -1.95 4.37
CA ALA A 324 -2.14 -2.35 3.03
C ALA A 324 -1.30 -1.25 2.38
N LEU A 325 -1.70 0.03 2.54
CA LEU A 325 -0.90 1.16 2.06
C LEU A 325 0.43 1.28 2.81
N GLN A 326 0.44 1.05 4.13
CA GLN A 326 1.69 0.98 4.91
C GLN A 326 2.63 -0.11 4.41
N GLN A 327 2.11 -1.31 4.09
CA GLN A 327 2.91 -2.40 3.54
C GLN A 327 3.48 -2.06 2.16
N ALA A 328 2.65 -1.49 1.27
CA ALA A 328 3.08 -1.07 -0.05
C ALA A 328 4.19 -0.01 0.01
N LEU A 329 4.03 1.00 0.88
CA LEU A 329 5.04 2.02 1.13
C LEU A 329 6.30 1.43 1.76
N SER A 330 6.18 0.52 2.73
CA SER A 330 7.33 -0.10 3.38
C SER A 330 8.19 -0.88 2.39
N HIS A 331 7.56 -1.65 1.52
CA HIS A 331 8.24 -2.37 0.46
C HIS A 331 8.93 -1.43 -0.54
N ALA A 332 8.24 -0.35 -0.93
CA ALA A 332 8.81 0.66 -1.82
C ALA A 332 10.01 1.37 -1.19
N VAL A 333 9.94 1.69 0.10
CA VAL A 333 11.04 2.29 0.87
C VAL A 333 12.21 1.32 0.98
N GLU A 334 11.99 0.08 1.37
CA GLU A 334 13.04 -0.96 1.42
C GLU A 334 13.76 -1.12 0.08
N THR A 335 13.01 -1.05 -1.03
CA THR A 335 13.59 -1.15 -2.38
C THR A 335 14.57 0.00 -2.67
N VAL A 336 14.28 1.22 -2.23
CA VAL A 336 15.10 2.41 -2.60
C VAL A 336 16.19 2.76 -1.59
N GLN A 337 16.03 2.38 -0.31
CA GLN A 337 17.00 2.72 0.75
C GLN A 337 17.45 1.52 1.61
N GLY A 338 16.96 0.31 1.34
CA GLY A 338 17.38 -0.94 1.98
C GLY A 338 16.72 -1.26 3.34
N ARG A 339 16.10 -0.29 4.01
CA ARG A 339 15.40 -0.47 5.29
C ARG A 339 14.18 0.44 5.37
N SER A 340 13.03 -0.08 5.78
CA SER A 340 11.87 0.74 6.15
C SER A 340 11.85 0.98 7.67
N LEU A 341 11.59 2.22 8.06
CA LEU A 341 11.26 2.59 9.44
C LEU A 341 9.81 3.03 9.48
N SER A 342 9.04 2.43 10.38
CA SER A 342 7.65 2.83 10.65
C SER A 342 7.57 3.69 11.91
N LEU A 343 6.90 4.84 11.82
CA LEU A 343 6.78 5.81 12.92
C LEU A 343 5.45 6.57 12.85
N PRO A 344 4.88 7.04 13.97
CA PRO A 344 3.70 7.88 13.92
C PRO A 344 4.04 9.33 13.54
N SER A 345 3.08 10.05 12.98
CA SER A 345 3.15 11.51 12.86
C SER A 345 2.74 12.17 14.18
N GLY A 346 3.55 13.12 14.65
CA GLY A 346 3.23 13.96 15.80
C GLY A 346 2.38 15.19 15.46
N ALA A 347 2.23 15.51 14.18
CA ALA A 347 1.56 16.70 13.65
C ALA A 347 0.24 16.33 12.93
N GLY A 348 -0.64 17.32 12.76
CA GLY A 348 -1.83 17.17 11.93
C GLY A 348 -1.48 17.14 10.45
N HIS A 349 -2.33 16.51 9.64
CA HIS A 349 -2.25 16.51 8.17
C HIS A 349 -3.65 16.39 7.58
N ASP A 350 -3.82 16.72 6.30
CA ASP A 350 -5.05 16.51 5.54
C ASP A 350 -5.54 15.05 5.60
N ALA A 351 -4.60 14.10 5.65
CA ALA A 351 -4.89 12.68 5.84
C ALA A 351 -5.85 12.39 7.02
N ILE A 352 -5.89 13.23 8.07
CA ILE A 352 -6.87 13.10 9.17
C ILE A 352 -8.30 13.15 8.63
N ALA A 353 -8.63 14.17 7.83
CA ALA A 353 -9.98 14.35 7.31
C ALA A 353 -10.29 13.31 6.22
N ILE A 354 -9.31 12.97 5.38
CA ILE A 354 -9.49 12.00 4.29
C ILE A 354 -9.75 10.58 4.83
N ALA A 355 -9.10 10.20 5.94
CA ALA A 355 -9.29 8.90 6.59
C ALA A 355 -10.72 8.66 7.12
N GLU A 356 -11.54 9.70 7.27
CA GLU A 356 -12.96 9.56 7.61
C GLU A 356 -13.75 8.82 6.52
N ARG A 357 -13.22 8.76 5.28
CA ARG A 357 -13.92 8.18 4.12
C ARG A 357 -13.11 7.17 3.30
N TRP A 358 -11.79 7.31 3.23
CA TRP A 358 -10.95 6.48 2.38
C TRP A 358 -9.69 5.98 3.10
N PRO A 359 -9.12 4.85 2.67
CA PRO A 359 -7.80 4.40 3.15
C PRO A 359 -6.73 5.48 2.91
N VAL A 360 -5.90 5.76 3.91
CA VAL A 360 -4.80 6.73 3.82
C VAL A 360 -3.46 6.08 4.09
N GLY A 361 -2.41 6.49 3.39
CA GLY A 361 -1.03 6.15 3.71
C GLY A 361 -0.16 7.39 3.63
N MET A 362 0.87 7.49 4.47
CA MET A 362 1.80 8.61 4.37
C MET A 362 3.25 8.16 4.35
N LEU A 363 4.06 8.93 3.60
CA LEU A 363 5.50 8.74 3.46
C LEU A 363 6.21 9.99 3.96
N PHE A 364 7.01 9.83 5.00
CA PHE A 364 7.88 10.89 5.51
C PHE A 364 9.20 10.97 4.77
N VAL A 365 9.67 12.20 4.60
CA VAL A 365 11.00 12.57 4.15
C VAL A 365 11.74 13.24 5.30
N ARG A 366 12.99 12.84 5.50
CA ARG A 366 13.89 13.43 6.50
C ARG A 366 14.04 14.94 6.29
N ASN A 367 13.94 15.70 7.38
CA ASN A 367 14.29 17.12 7.42
C ASN A 367 15.33 17.41 8.51
N HIS A 368 16.19 18.40 8.26
CA HIS A 368 17.35 18.67 9.10
C HIS A 368 16.93 19.03 10.54
N ARG A 369 17.45 18.28 11.52
CA ARG A 369 17.17 18.42 12.96
C ARG A 369 15.69 18.36 13.35
N GLY A 370 14.82 17.87 12.46
CA GLY A 370 13.37 17.93 12.66
C GLY A 370 12.80 19.35 12.70
N ILE A 371 13.53 20.37 12.23
CA ILE A 371 13.04 21.75 12.24
C ILE A 371 11.92 21.90 11.22
N SER A 372 10.75 22.33 11.69
CA SER A 372 9.56 22.65 10.90
C SER A 372 8.91 23.94 11.42
N HIS A 373 7.95 24.51 10.67
CA HIS A 373 7.24 25.77 11.01
C HIS A 373 8.24 26.92 11.29
N HIS A 374 9.38 26.90 10.61
CA HIS A 374 10.48 27.82 10.83
C HIS A 374 11.29 28.02 9.54
N PRO A 375 11.85 29.22 9.26
CA PRO A 375 12.55 29.48 8.00
C PRO A 375 13.82 28.66 7.78
N ALA A 376 14.33 28.03 8.84
CA ALA A 376 15.51 27.15 8.80
C ALA A 376 15.17 25.69 8.44
N GLU A 377 13.90 25.37 8.20
CA GLU A 377 13.49 24.08 7.65
C GLU A 377 14.27 23.78 6.36
N SER A 378 14.80 22.57 6.28
CA SER A 378 15.63 22.15 5.17
C SER A 378 15.46 20.67 4.89
N VAL A 379 15.29 20.34 3.61
CA VAL A 379 15.28 18.97 3.09
C VAL A 379 16.43 18.82 2.11
N ALA A 380 17.17 17.73 2.19
CA ALA A 380 18.26 17.44 1.26
C ALA A 380 17.70 16.93 -0.07
N VAL A 381 18.27 17.40 -1.19
CA VAL A 381 17.95 16.89 -2.54
C VAL A 381 18.11 15.37 -2.61
N ALA A 382 19.12 14.84 -1.91
CA ALA A 382 19.42 13.42 -1.85
C ALA A 382 18.34 12.59 -1.14
N ASP A 383 17.49 13.21 -0.31
CA ASP A 383 16.38 12.55 0.38
C ASP A 383 15.08 12.60 -0.45
N VAL A 384 14.91 13.63 -1.30
CA VAL A 384 13.72 13.76 -2.18
C VAL A 384 13.77 12.76 -3.35
N ALA A 385 14.95 12.51 -3.92
CA ALA A 385 15.10 11.56 -5.03
C ALA A 385 14.60 10.13 -4.69
N PRO A 386 15.02 9.48 -3.58
CA PRO A 386 14.48 8.19 -3.19
C PRO A 386 12.99 8.28 -2.82
N ALA A 387 12.51 9.41 -2.29
CA ALA A 387 11.08 9.59 -2.01
C ALA A 387 10.23 9.45 -3.28
N LEU A 388 10.61 10.13 -4.37
CA LEU A 388 9.93 10.02 -5.67
C LEU A 388 10.00 8.60 -6.24
N GLN A 389 11.14 7.93 -6.10
CA GLN A 389 11.29 6.54 -6.55
C GLN A 389 10.37 5.60 -5.76
N ALA A 390 10.33 5.73 -4.42
CA ALA A 390 9.44 4.93 -3.58
C ALA A 390 7.96 5.20 -3.93
N TYR A 391 7.59 6.46 -4.16
CA TYR A 391 6.23 6.83 -4.57
C TYR A 391 5.83 6.13 -5.87
N LEU A 392 6.67 6.19 -6.91
CA LEU A 392 6.45 5.50 -8.18
C LEU A 392 6.35 3.97 -8.01
N GLN A 393 7.18 3.37 -7.15
CA GLN A 393 7.14 1.93 -6.87
C GLN A 393 5.82 1.51 -6.20
N ALA A 394 5.39 2.27 -5.18
CA ALA A 394 4.14 2.02 -4.46
C ALA A 394 2.92 2.04 -5.41
N LEU A 395 2.88 2.98 -6.36
CA LEU A 395 1.81 3.11 -7.35
C LEU A 395 1.72 1.94 -8.33
N SER A 396 2.82 1.23 -8.57
CA SER A 396 2.90 0.13 -9.55
C SER A 396 2.53 -1.25 -8.97
N ALA A 397 2.23 -1.36 -7.67
CA ALA A 397 2.00 -2.64 -7.01
C ALA A 397 0.69 -3.31 -7.43
N ASP A 398 -0.37 -2.54 -7.57
CA ASP A 398 -1.67 -3.05 -8.02
C ASP A 398 -1.67 -3.39 -9.52
N GLU A 399 -0.87 -2.69 -10.34
CA GLU A 399 -0.63 -3.08 -11.73
C GLU A 399 0.02 -4.44 -11.82
N ALA A 400 1.07 -4.69 -11.03
CA ALA A 400 1.71 -6.01 -11.02
C ALA A 400 0.77 -7.08 -10.48
N LYS A 401 -0.02 -6.78 -9.45
CA LYS A 401 -1.02 -7.71 -8.92
C LYS A 401 -2.11 -8.02 -9.94
N ALA A 402 -2.60 -7.02 -10.67
CA ALA A 402 -3.56 -7.18 -11.76
C ALA A 402 -2.97 -7.97 -12.93
N ALA A 403 -1.71 -7.70 -13.29
CA ALA A 403 -0.99 -8.39 -14.35
C ALA A 403 -0.75 -9.88 -14.06
N ILE A 404 -0.66 -10.29 -12.79
CA ILE A 404 -0.51 -11.71 -12.42
C ILE A 404 -1.80 -12.38 -11.92
N ARG A 405 -2.89 -11.61 -11.77
CA ARG A 405 -4.16 -12.11 -11.19
C ARG A 405 -4.71 -13.32 -11.93
N HIS A 406 -4.57 -13.31 -13.25
CA HIS A 406 -5.03 -14.38 -14.14
C HIS A 406 -4.04 -15.56 -14.23
N CYS A 407 -2.82 -15.42 -13.72
CA CYS A 407 -1.82 -16.50 -13.70
C CYS A 407 -2.10 -17.47 -12.55
N VAL A 408 -2.42 -16.96 -11.36
CA VAL A 408 -2.79 -17.75 -10.18
C VAL A 408 -3.84 -16.99 -9.39
N ALA A 409 -5.05 -17.53 -9.24
CA ALA A 409 -6.17 -16.89 -8.54
C ALA A 409 -6.07 -16.98 -7.00
N ILE A 410 -4.87 -16.92 -6.44
CA ILE A 410 -4.60 -17.06 -4.99
C ILE A 410 -4.10 -15.70 -4.46
N PRO A 411 -4.94 -14.91 -3.76
CA PRO A 411 -4.59 -13.55 -3.34
C PRO A 411 -3.30 -13.44 -2.52
N HIS A 412 -3.05 -14.42 -1.64
CA HIS A 412 -1.85 -14.44 -0.79
C HIS A 412 -0.56 -14.67 -1.61
N TRP A 413 -0.61 -15.57 -2.60
CA TRP A 413 0.52 -15.80 -3.50
C TRP A 413 0.79 -14.58 -4.38
N GLN A 414 -0.27 -13.94 -4.91
CA GLN A 414 -0.15 -12.72 -5.72
C GLN A 414 0.51 -11.60 -4.91
N GLN A 415 0.07 -11.40 -3.66
CA GLN A 415 0.66 -10.42 -2.76
C GLN A 415 2.13 -10.72 -2.47
N SER A 416 2.46 -11.98 -2.17
CA SER A 416 3.83 -12.41 -1.88
C SER A 416 4.77 -12.26 -3.09
N LEU A 417 4.30 -12.51 -4.30
CA LEU A 417 5.09 -12.35 -5.52
C LEU A 417 5.30 -10.88 -5.88
N VAL A 418 4.26 -10.05 -5.74
CA VAL A 418 4.35 -8.59 -5.94
C VAL A 418 5.27 -7.94 -4.92
N ALA A 419 5.28 -8.45 -3.68
CA ALA A 419 6.15 -8.00 -2.60
C ALA A 419 7.61 -8.49 -2.73
N ALA A 420 7.91 -9.39 -3.66
CA ALA A 420 9.27 -9.85 -3.93
C ALA A 420 9.94 -9.11 -5.11
N ARG A 421 9.29 -8.05 -5.63
CA ARG A 421 9.85 -7.15 -6.64
C ARG A 421 10.94 -6.24 -6.01
N PRO A 422 11.78 -5.59 -6.82
CA PRO A 422 11.94 -5.76 -8.27
C PRO A 422 12.63 -7.08 -8.63
N PHE A 423 12.39 -7.58 -9.84
CA PHE A 423 13.11 -8.73 -10.40
C PHE A 423 14.02 -8.26 -11.52
N ASP A 424 15.31 -8.54 -11.40
CA ASP A 424 16.31 -8.16 -12.41
C ASP A 424 16.16 -8.95 -13.72
N THR A 425 15.51 -10.11 -13.67
CA THR A 425 15.23 -10.97 -14.83
C THR A 425 13.89 -11.69 -14.70
N LEU A 426 13.30 -12.08 -15.85
CA LEU A 426 12.10 -12.93 -15.88
C LEU A 426 12.35 -14.30 -15.23
N GLU A 427 13.59 -14.79 -15.26
CA GLU A 427 13.99 -16.04 -14.61
C GLU A 427 13.91 -15.93 -13.08
N ALA A 428 14.38 -14.82 -12.50
CA ALA A 428 14.26 -14.55 -11.07
C ALA A 428 12.80 -14.39 -10.62
N LEU A 429 11.96 -13.72 -11.43
CA LEU A 429 10.52 -13.64 -11.18
C LEU A 429 9.88 -15.04 -11.12
N ARG A 430 10.18 -15.89 -12.12
CA ARG A 430 9.63 -17.26 -12.19
C ARG A 430 10.12 -18.15 -11.06
N ALA A 431 11.41 -18.11 -10.73
CA ALA A 431 11.97 -18.89 -9.62
C ALA A 431 11.31 -18.53 -8.28
N THR A 432 11.07 -17.24 -8.02
CA THR A 432 10.37 -16.79 -6.82
C THR A 432 8.89 -17.17 -6.84
N ALA A 433 8.22 -17.03 -7.99
CA ALA A 433 6.84 -17.47 -8.19
C ALA A 433 6.67 -18.97 -7.88
N ASP A 434 7.60 -19.80 -8.36
CA ASP A 434 7.62 -21.25 -8.14
C ASP A 434 7.91 -21.59 -6.68
N ALA A 435 8.86 -20.89 -6.04
CA ALA A 435 9.17 -21.08 -4.62
C ALA A 435 7.97 -20.77 -3.72
N LEU A 436 7.21 -19.73 -4.04
CA LEU A 436 5.98 -19.37 -3.34
C LEU A 436 4.85 -20.39 -3.60
N ALA A 437 4.74 -20.92 -4.82
CA ALA A 437 3.76 -21.95 -5.15
C ALA A 437 4.03 -23.30 -4.46
N ARG A 438 5.30 -23.61 -4.18
CA ARG A 438 5.71 -24.81 -3.41
C ARG A 438 5.30 -24.74 -1.93
N GLN A 439 4.95 -23.56 -1.42
CA GLN A 439 4.53 -23.37 -0.03
C GLN A 439 3.03 -23.55 0.18
N TRP A 440 2.23 -23.66 -0.89
CA TRP A 440 0.77 -23.79 -0.80
C TRP A 440 0.33 -24.96 0.05
N GLN A 441 -0.65 -24.68 0.90
CA GLN A 441 -1.30 -25.66 1.77
C GLN A 441 -2.78 -25.76 1.38
N GLN A 442 -3.57 -26.40 2.23
CA GLN A 442 -4.98 -26.66 1.99
C GLN A 442 -5.81 -25.40 1.65
N PRO A 443 -5.65 -24.24 2.32
CA PRO A 443 -6.45 -23.04 2.01
C PRO A 443 -6.19 -22.50 0.59
N GLU A 444 -4.94 -22.55 0.14
CA GLU A 444 -4.55 -22.11 -1.21
C GLU A 444 -5.07 -23.06 -2.29
N LEU A 445 -5.07 -24.37 -2.01
CA LEU A 445 -5.68 -25.38 -2.89
C LEU A 445 -7.20 -25.16 -3.03
N GLU A 446 -7.90 -24.92 -1.92
CA GLU A 446 -9.34 -24.66 -1.93
C GLU A 446 -9.67 -23.37 -2.69
N ALA A 447 -8.89 -22.31 -2.48
CA ALA A 447 -9.02 -21.05 -3.22
C ALA A 447 -8.80 -21.24 -4.73
N ALA A 448 -7.74 -21.95 -5.13
CA ALA A 448 -7.45 -22.24 -6.52
C ALA A 448 -8.57 -23.08 -7.18
N LEU A 449 -9.01 -24.15 -6.51
CA LEU A 449 -10.04 -25.06 -7.02
C LEU A 449 -11.42 -24.42 -7.13
N SER A 450 -11.75 -23.45 -6.26
CA SER A 450 -13.02 -22.71 -6.33
C SER A 450 -13.18 -21.90 -7.62
N ALA A 451 -12.06 -21.58 -8.29
CA ALA A 451 -12.01 -20.83 -9.54
C ALA A 451 -11.94 -21.72 -10.80
N HIS A 452 -11.83 -23.05 -10.67
CA HIS A 452 -11.70 -23.97 -11.81
C HIS A 452 -13.06 -24.54 -12.28
N PRO A 453 -13.34 -24.58 -13.60
CA PRO A 453 -14.56 -25.17 -14.14
C PRO A 453 -14.54 -26.71 -14.03
N ARG A 454 -15.73 -27.31 -13.82
CA ARG A 454 -15.87 -28.78 -13.75
C ARG A 454 -15.59 -29.45 -15.09
N ILE A 455 -14.99 -30.63 -15.05
CA ILE A 455 -14.75 -31.46 -16.25
C ILE A 455 -16.06 -32.10 -16.70
N GLY A 456 -16.51 -31.76 -17.92
CA GLY A 456 -17.73 -32.32 -18.53
C GLY A 456 -19.00 -31.47 -18.40
N GLU A 457 -18.95 -30.31 -17.73
CA GLU A 457 -20.02 -29.30 -17.78
C GLU A 457 -19.74 -28.28 -18.91
N ARG A 458 -20.79 -27.76 -19.56
CA ARG A 458 -20.61 -26.69 -20.57
C ARG A 458 -20.17 -25.41 -19.88
N ALA A 459 -18.98 -24.90 -20.23
CA ALA A 459 -18.57 -23.55 -19.84
C ALA A 459 -19.54 -22.52 -20.44
N ASN A 460 -20.37 -21.91 -19.59
CA ASN A 460 -21.28 -20.84 -19.99
C ASN A 460 -20.53 -19.50 -19.97
N GLY A 461 -20.29 -18.91 -21.14
CA GLY A 461 -19.64 -17.59 -21.26
C GLY A 461 -18.90 -17.38 -22.59
N ALA A 462 -18.77 -16.11 -22.99
CA ALA A 462 -18.07 -15.68 -24.20
C ALA A 462 -16.59 -15.28 -23.95
N ASP A 463 -16.13 -15.34 -22.70
CA ASP A 463 -14.81 -14.84 -22.29
C ASP A 463 -13.66 -15.78 -22.68
N LYS A 464 -12.43 -15.25 -22.72
CA LYS A 464 -11.20 -15.98 -23.14
C LYS A 464 -10.98 -17.28 -22.36
N GLU A 465 -11.28 -17.28 -21.07
CA GLU A 465 -11.16 -18.44 -20.16
C GLU A 465 -12.14 -19.56 -20.54
N ALA A 466 -13.37 -19.21 -20.94
CA ALA A 466 -14.35 -20.17 -21.43
C ALA A 466 -13.93 -20.78 -22.79
N ALA A 467 -13.18 -20.06 -23.62
CA ALA A 467 -12.64 -20.56 -24.88
C ALA A 467 -11.47 -21.53 -24.69
N LEU A 468 -10.55 -21.24 -23.76
CA LEU A 468 -9.44 -22.12 -23.37
C LEU A 468 -9.96 -23.43 -22.75
N SER A 469 -10.91 -23.33 -21.82
CA SER A 469 -11.56 -24.49 -21.20
C SER A 469 -12.27 -25.39 -22.21
N ARG A 470 -12.92 -24.82 -23.25
CA ARG A 470 -13.53 -25.60 -24.35
C ARG A 470 -12.49 -26.38 -25.17
N GLY A 471 -11.31 -25.81 -25.40
CA GLY A 471 -10.21 -26.48 -26.10
C GLY A 471 -9.62 -27.63 -25.28
N GLU A 472 -9.36 -27.39 -23.99
CA GLU A 472 -8.74 -28.35 -23.06
C GLU A 472 -9.62 -29.57 -22.76
N GLN A 473 -10.95 -29.43 -22.82
CA GLN A 473 -11.90 -30.52 -22.58
C GLN A 473 -12.54 -31.08 -23.87
N SER A 474 -11.96 -30.78 -25.03
CA SER A 474 -12.51 -31.18 -26.34
C SER A 474 -12.70 -32.70 -26.48
N ALA A 475 -11.81 -33.51 -25.90
CA ALA A 475 -11.94 -34.97 -25.86
C ALA A 475 -13.19 -35.44 -25.09
N MET A 476 -13.59 -34.72 -24.03
CA MET A 476 -14.79 -35.05 -23.26
C MET A 476 -16.08 -34.64 -23.97
N GLN A 477 -16.03 -33.56 -24.76
CA GLN A 477 -17.18 -33.09 -25.54
C GLN A 477 -17.53 -34.03 -26.70
N GLN A 478 -16.57 -34.85 -27.15
CA GLN A 478 -16.74 -35.84 -28.23
C GLN A 478 -17.01 -37.26 -27.73
N ALA A 479 -17.00 -37.48 -26.41
CA ALA A 479 -17.23 -38.77 -25.79
C ALA A 479 -18.68 -39.27 -25.97
N ASP A 480 -18.87 -40.59 -25.94
CA ASP A 480 -20.21 -41.18 -25.96
C ASP A 480 -21.01 -40.83 -24.67
N SER A 481 -22.34 -40.99 -24.73
CA SER A 481 -23.22 -40.61 -23.62
C SER A 481 -22.97 -41.44 -22.35
N ALA A 482 -22.38 -42.62 -22.46
CA ALA A 482 -22.08 -43.49 -21.32
C ALA A 482 -20.84 -43.01 -20.56
N LEU A 483 -19.78 -42.60 -21.27
CA LEU A 483 -18.55 -42.07 -20.69
C LEU A 483 -18.78 -40.72 -20.01
N GLN A 484 -19.61 -39.85 -20.60
CA GLN A 484 -20.01 -38.59 -19.97
C GLN A 484 -20.79 -38.81 -18.66
N GLN A 485 -21.73 -39.76 -18.64
CA GLN A 485 -22.46 -40.12 -17.42
C GLN A 485 -21.54 -40.71 -16.35
N ALA A 486 -20.60 -41.58 -16.73
CA ALA A 486 -19.65 -42.18 -15.82
C ALA A 486 -18.70 -41.14 -15.19
N MET A 487 -18.23 -40.15 -15.98
CA MET A 487 -17.43 -39.04 -15.44
C MET A 487 -18.26 -38.16 -14.51
N GLN A 488 -19.50 -37.83 -14.87
CA GLN A 488 -20.37 -37.01 -14.02
C GLN A 488 -20.62 -37.67 -12.65
N GLN A 489 -20.89 -38.98 -12.65
CA GLN A 489 -21.05 -39.77 -11.43
C GLN A 489 -19.75 -39.83 -10.62
N GLY A 490 -18.61 -40.03 -11.28
CA GLY A 490 -17.30 -40.03 -10.63
C GLY A 490 -16.96 -38.69 -9.99
N ASN A 491 -17.24 -37.57 -10.69
CA ASN A 491 -17.00 -36.22 -10.18
C ASN A 491 -17.89 -35.93 -8.96
N GLN A 492 -19.16 -36.33 -8.98
CA GLN A 492 -20.04 -36.22 -7.81
C GLN A 492 -19.55 -37.06 -6.62
N ALA A 493 -19.11 -38.30 -6.88
CA ALA A 493 -18.55 -39.15 -5.83
C ALA A 493 -17.26 -38.55 -5.24
N TYR A 494 -16.43 -37.93 -6.09
CA TYR A 494 -15.17 -37.32 -5.69
C TYR A 494 -15.40 -36.04 -4.86
N GLU A 495 -16.31 -35.18 -5.28
CA GLU A 495 -16.72 -33.99 -4.51
C GLU A 495 -17.35 -34.39 -3.17
N THR A 496 -18.19 -35.43 -3.15
CA THR A 496 -18.81 -35.93 -1.91
C THR A 496 -17.77 -36.45 -0.92
N ARG A 497 -16.71 -37.10 -1.43
CA ARG A 497 -15.68 -37.71 -0.59
C ARG A 497 -14.64 -36.72 -0.09
N PHE A 498 -14.12 -35.88 -0.99
CA PHE A 498 -12.98 -35.01 -0.69
C PHE A 498 -13.35 -33.53 -0.52
N GLY A 499 -14.63 -33.17 -0.70
CA GLY A 499 -15.13 -31.80 -0.54
C GLY A 499 -14.62 -30.81 -1.57
N ARG A 500 -14.07 -31.28 -2.70
CA ARG A 500 -13.43 -30.46 -3.73
C ARG A 500 -13.60 -31.05 -5.13
N VAL A 501 -13.49 -30.22 -6.16
CA VAL A 501 -13.59 -30.66 -7.55
C VAL A 501 -12.43 -31.57 -7.94
N PHE A 502 -12.70 -32.54 -8.81
CA PHE A 502 -11.66 -33.39 -9.39
C PHE A 502 -10.83 -32.59 -10.39
N LEU A 503 -9.53 -32.48 -10.13
CA LEU A 503 -8.59 -31.75 -10.97
C LEU A 503 -7.56 -32.70 -11.57
N ILE A 504 -7.38 -32.66 -12.88
CA ILE A 504 -6.44 -33.49 -13.62
C ILE A 504 -5.97 -32.73 -14.86
N ARG A 505 -4.71 -32.93 -15.26
CA ARG A 505 -4.23 -32.40 -16.55
C ARG A 505 -4.91 -33.13 -17.72
N ALA A 506 -5.93 -32.51 -18.30
CA ALA A 506 -6.72 -33.09 -19.39
C ALA A 506 -5.95 -33.19 -20.72
N LYS A 507 -5.00 -32.26 -20.97
CA LYS A 507 -4.20 -32.22 -22.20
C LYS A 507 -3.41 -33.53 -22.37
N GLY A 508 -3.66 -34.26 -23.46
CA GLY A 508 -3.02 -35.54 -23.79
C GLY A 508 -3.67 -36.79 -23.17
N ARG A 509 -4.81 -36.66 -22.47
CA ARG A 509 -5.55 -37.80 -21.91
C ARG A 509 -6.90 -38.01 -22.63
N SER A 510 -7.25 -39.26 -22.91
CA SER A 510 -8.60 -39.63 -23.38
C SER A 510 -9.63 -39.52 -22.26
N GLY A 511 -10.92 -39.50 -22.61
CA GLY A 511 -12.00 -39.51 -21.62
C GLY A 511 -11.95 -40.73 -20.68
N GLU A 512 -11.58 -41.89 -21.22
CA GLU A 512 -11.43 -43.15 -20.48
C GLU A 512 -10.22 -43.10 -19.53
N GLN A 513 -9.10 -42.50 -19.96
CA GLN A 513 -7.93 -42.33 -19.12
C GLN A 513 -8.20 -41.36 -17.95
N MET A 514 -8.93 -40.27 -18.21
CA MET A 514 -9.37 -39.36 -17.15
C MET A 514 -10.32 -40.05 -16.17
N LEU A 515 -11.22 -40.90 -16.67
CA LEU A 515 -12.17 -41.63 -15.82
C LEU A 515 -11.46 -42.69 -14.97
N ALA A 516 -10.49 -43.41 -15.54
CA ALA A 516 -9.67 -44.37 -14.81
C ALA A 516 -8.89 -43.69 -13.68
N GLU A 517 -8.34 -42.51 -13.95
CA GLU A 517 -7.61 -41.75 -12.93
C GLU A 517 -8.52 -41.22 -11.82
N LEU A 518 -9.71 -40.74 -12.17
CA LEU A 518 -10.74 -40.36 -11.22
C LEU A 518 -11.13 -41.53 -10.30
N GLN A 519 -11.35 -42.71 -10.89
CA GLN A 519 -11.69 -43.92 -10.14
C GLN A 519 -10.54 -44.41 -9.24
N ARG A 520 -9.30 -44.27 -9.69
CA ARG A 520 -8.11 -44.60 -8.88
C ARG A 520 -7.99 -43.63 -7.70
N ARG A 521 -8.11 -42.33 -7.95
CA ARG A 521 -7.98 -41.26 -6.94
C ARG A 521 -9.09 -41.26 -5.90
N LEU A 522 -10.29 -41.74 -6.24
CA LEU A 522 -11.35 -42.03 -5.26
C LEU A 522 -10.93 -43.01 -4.15
N GLN A 523 -9.88 -43.81 -4.37
CA GLN A 523 -9.33 -44.75 -3.39
C GLN A 523 -8.20 -44.16 -2.54
N ASN A 524 -7.73 -42.94 -2.84
CA ASN A 524 -6.68 -42.28 -2.08
C ASN A 524 -7.16 -41.94 -0.65
N SER A 525 -6.21 -41.89 0.29
CA SER A 525 -6.42 -41.24 1.59
C SER A 525 -6.43 -39.72 1.43
N ASP A 526 -7.15 -38.99 2.28
CA ASP A 526 -7.26 -37.52 2.17
C ASP A 526 -5.91 -36.77 2.04
N PRO A 527 -4.84 -37.10 2.80
CA PRO A 527 -3.55 -36.42 2.65
C PRO A 527 -2.85 -36.73 1.31
N ALA A 528 -2.95 -37.96 0.84
CA ALA A 528 -2.38 -38.38 -0.44
C ALA A 528 -3.11 -37.72 -1.61
N GLU A 529 -4.44 -37.64 -1.52
CA GLU A 529 -5.25 -36.96 -2.54
C GLU A 529 -5.01 -35.45 -2.56
N GLN A 530 -4.86 -34.83 -1.39
CA GLN A 530 -4.51 -33.42 -1.30
C GLN A 530 -3.16 -33.13 -1.98
N GLN A 531 -2.15 -33.96 -1.71
CA GLN A 531 -0.84 -33.81 -2.33
C GLN A 531 -0.91 -34.00 -3.85
N GLU A 532 -1.63 -35.03 -4.31
CA GLU A 532 -1.78 -35.31 -5.73
C GLU A 532 -2.60 -34.26 -6.48
N ALA A 533 -3.63 -33.68 -5.85
CA ALA A 533 -4.36 -32.54 -6.39
C ALA A 533 -3.49 -31.29 -6.53
N LEU A 534 -2.61 -31.02 -5.55
CA LEU A 534 -1.62 -29.94 -5.63
C LEU A 534 -0.61 -30.19 -6.78
N ASP A 535 -0.17 -31.42 -6.97
CA ASP A 535 0.76 -31.78 -8.03
C ASP A 535 0.12 -31.68 -9.42
N GLN A 536 -1.14 -32.11 -9.57
CA GLN A 536 -1.90 -31.91 -10.80
C GLN A 536 -2.14 -30.43 -11.13
N LEU A 537 -2.36 -29.58 -10.12
CA LEU A 537 -2.48 -28.13 -10.30
C LEU A 537 -1.18 -27.51 -10.84
N ARG A 538 -0.02 -28.01 -10.39
CA ARG A 538 1.31 -27.60 -10.86
C ARG A 538 1.61 -28.08 -12.28
N GLU A 539 1.16 -29.27 -12.65
CA GLU A 539 1.36 -29.86 -13.98
C GLU A 539 0.55 -29.18 -15.09
N ILE A 540 -0.63 -28.65 -14.77
CA ILE A 540 -1.50 -27.94 -15.74
C ILE A 540 -0.83 -26.68 -16.30
N THR A 541 0.24 -26.18 -15.66
CA THR A 541 0.79 -24.86 -15.97
C THR A 541 2.01 -24.87 -16.93
N LEU A 542 2.79 -25.95 -17.15
CA LEU A 542 4.19 -25.78 -17.65
C LEU A 542 4.91 -26.92 -18.48
N GLY A 543 4.27 -27.84 -19.22
CA GLY A 543 4.97 -28.96 -19.92
C GLY A 543 5.41 -28.74 -21.40
N VAL A 544 6.49 -29.42 -21.86
CA VAL A 544 6.96 -29.48 -23.28
C VAL A 544 6.63 -30.85 -23.88
N ALA A 545 5.91 -30.90 -25.01
CA ALA A 545 5.53 -32.16 -25.66
C ALA A 545 6.70 -32.77 -26.45
N ILE A 546 6.88 -34.10 -26.32
CA ILE A 546 7.94 -34.89 -26.94
C ILE A 546 7.32 -36.08 -27.70
N SER A 547 7.77 -36.32 -28.92
CA SER A 547 7.42 -37.52 -29.71
C SER A 547 8.66 -38.30 -30.13
N LEU A 548 8.52 -39.63 -30.26
CA LEU A 548 9.55 -40.55 -30.71
C LEU A 548 9.06 -41.35 -31.91
N GLU A 549 9.87 -41.43 -32.95
CA GLU A 549 9.61 -42.20 -34.18
C GLU A 549 10.80 -43.11 -34.50
N GLN A 550 10.56 -44.23 -35.18
CA GLN A 550 11.59 -45.15 -35.70
C GLN A 550 11.56 -45.16 -37.23
N ASN A 551 12.74 -45.10 -37.84
CA ASN A 551 12.87 -45.17 -39.29
C ASN A 551 12.79 -46.63 -39.77
N SER A 552 12.06 -46.84 -40.86
CA SER A 552 11.97 -48.10 -41.59
C SER A 552 12.07 -47.83 -43.11
N PRO A 553 12.20 -48.87 -43.96
CA PRO A 553 12.23 -48.70 -45.41
C PRO A 553 10.99 -47.98 -45.99
N GLU A 554 9.88 -47.95 -45.25
CA GLU A 554 8.62 -47.32 -45.64
C GLU A 554 8.45 -45.88 -45.08
N GLY A 555 9.39 -45.42 -44.24
CA GLY A 555 9.38 -44.07 -43.64
C GLY A 555 9.57 -44.06 -42.12
N TRP A 556 9.27 -42.92 -41.49
CA TRP A 556 9.27 -42.76 -40.03
C TRP A 556 7.93 -43.21 -39.46
N PHE A 557 7.98 -44.08 -38.45
CA PHE A 557 6.81 -44.63 -37.78
C PHE A 557 6.78 -44.20 -36.31
N PRO A 558 5.66 -43.67 -35.80
CA PRO A 558 5.57 -43.24 -34.41
C PRO A 558 5.71 -44.44 -33.47
N ILE A 559 6.53 -44.27 -32.44
CA ILE A 559 6.79 -45.25 -31.38
C ILE A 559 6.07 -44.84 -30.11
N SER A 560 6.24 -43.59 -29.67
CA SER A 560 5.62 -43.08 -28.45
C SER A 560 5.58 -41.56 -28.40
N GLN A 561 4.80 -41.03 -27.46
CA GLN A 561 4.71 -39.61 -27.15
C GLN A 561 4.61 -39.42 -25.64
N GLY A 562 5.10 -38.30 -25.14
CA GLY A 562 5.00 -37.90 -23.73
C GLY A 562 5.20 -36.40 -23.57
N GLU A 563 5.06 -35.90 -22.35
CA GLU A 563 5.27 -34.49 -22.05
C GLU A 563 6.16 -34.39 -20.82
N THR A 564 7.05 -33.40 -20.80
CA THR A 564 7.96 -33.22 -19.67
C THR A 564 7.19 -32.89 -18.39
N ASP A 565 7.68 -33.40 -17.27
CA ASP A 565 7.28 -32.97 -15.93
C ASP A 565 7.73 -31.52 -15.67
N SER A 566 7.40 -31.00 -14.49
CA SER A 566 7.73 -29.64 -14.06
C SER A 566 9.24 -29.38 -13.90
N ASP A 567 10.08 -30.43 -13.85
CA ASP A 567 11.53 -30.33 -13.87
C ASP A 567 12.10 -30.44 -15.30
N GLY A 568 11.24 -30.44 -16.33
CA GLY A 568 11.62 -30.57 -17.73
C GLY A 568 12.05 -31.99 -18.12
N ARG A 569 11.64 -33.02 -17.38
CA ARG A 569 12.09 -34.41 -17.57
C ARG A 569 10.97 -35.32 -18.07
N LEU A 570 11.35 -36.33 -18.85
CA LEU A 570 10.48 -37.41 -19.27
C LEU A 570 11.23 -38.74 -19.10
N LYS A 571 10.92 -39.48 -18.03
CA LYS A 571 11.72 -40.63 -17.58
C LYS A 571 11.38 -41.94 -18.30
N ASP A 572 10.12 -42.13 -18.67
CA ASP A 572 9.60 -43.39 -19.24
C ASP A 572 8.92 -43.15 -20.60
N LEU A 573 9.66 -42.57 -21.56
CA LEU A 573 9.11 -42.25 -22.89
C LEU A 573 8.65 -43.50 -23.66
N THR A 574 9.21 -44.68 -23.38
CA THR A 574 8.83 -45.95 -24.03
C THR A 574 8.58 -47.04 -22.99
N PRO A 575 7.46 -47.78 -23.06
CA PRO A 575 7.15 -48.84 -22.10
C PRO A 575 8.00 -50.11 -22.29
N GLU A 576 8.62 -50.28 -23.46
CA GLU A 576 9.50 -51.42 -23.77
C GLU A 576 10.88 -50.91 -24.23
N PRO A 577 11.97 -51.67 -24.00
CA PRO A 577 13.29 -51.33 -24.49
C PRO A 577 13.32 -51.18 -26.01
N LEU A 578 13.90 -50.08 -26.50
CA LEU A 578 14.10 -49.86 -27.92
C LEU A 578 15.08 -50.90 -28.51
N THR A 579 14.79 -51.31 -29.74
CA THR A 579 15.66 -52.23 -30.51
C THR A 579 16.73 -51.45 -31.27
N PRO A 580 17.80 -52.10 -31.74
CA PRO A 580 18.78 -51.41 -32.60
C PRO A 580 18.13 -50.84 -33.86
N GLY A 581 18.38 -49.56 -34.15
CA GLY A 581 17.70 -48.85 -35.23
C GLY A 581 17.94 -47.33 -35.23
N HIS A 582 17.35 -46.65 -36.20
CA HIS A 582 17.37 -45.19 -36.31
C HIS A 582 16.08 -44.60 -35.73
N TYR A 583 16.23 -43.61 -34.87
CA TYR A 583 15.13 -42.98 -34.13
C TYR A 583 15.17 -41.47 -34.30
N ARG A 584 13.99 -40.85 -34.22
CA ARG A 584 13.80 -39.39 -34.24
C ARG A 584 13.02 -39.00 -33.02
N LEU A 585 13.56 -38.07 -32.25
CA LEU A 585 12.86 -37.45 -31.13
C LEU A 585 12.58 -35.98 -31.47
N THR A 586 11.31 -35.58 -31.41
CA THR A 586 10.86 -34.22 -31.71
C THR A 586 10.30 -33.58 -30.45
N ALA A 587 10.82 -32.41 -30.08
CA ALA A 587 10.29 -31.55 -29.04
C ALA A 587 9.53 -30.37 -29.66
N GLU A 588 8.27 -30.17 -29.26
CA GLU A 588 7.40 -29.11 -29.80
C GLU A 588 7.65 -27.78 -29.06
N ILE A 589 8.70 -27.08 -29.47
CA ILE A 589 9.20 -25.84 -28.84
C ILE A 589 8.25 -24.65 -29.07
N GLY A 590 7.67 -24.55 -30.26
CA GLY A 590 6.81 -23.45 -30.68
C GLY A 590 5.56 -23.38 -29.82
N ASP A 591 4.88 -24.52 -29.64
CA ASP A 591 3.68 -24.62 -28.81
C ASP A 591 3.98 -24.31 -27.33
N TYR A 592 5.15 -24.74 -26.83
CA TYR A 592 5.59 -24.43 -25.47
C TYR A 592 5.77 -22.92 -25.24
N PHE A 593 6.48 -22.23 -26.14
CA PHE A 593 6.68 -20.78 -26.00
C PHE A 593 5.43 -19.97 -26.35
N ALA A 594 4.63 -20.40 -27.32
CA ALA A 594 3.36 -19.77 -27.68
C ALA A 594 2.35 -19.86 -26.52
N ALA A 595 2.28 -21.01 -25.82
CA ALA A 595 1.49 -21.16 -24.61
C ALA A 595 1.97 -20.23 -23.47
N ALA A 596 3.26 -19.90 -23.44
CA ALA A 596 3.85 -18.91 -22.55
C ALA A 596 3.81 -17.46 -23.10
N GLY A 597 3.08 -17.21 -24.19
CA GLY A 597 2.91 -15.87 -24.79
C GLY A 597 4.17 -15.30 -25.44
N ARG A 598 5.12 -16.14 -25.86
CA ARG A 598 6.39 -15.76 -26.46
C ARG A 598 6.48 -16.29 -27.89
N ASP A 599 6.91 -15.45 -28.82
CA ASP A 599 7.29 -15.90 -30.16
C ASP A 599 8.56 -16.76 -30.07
N ALA A 600 8.57 -17.86 -30.83
CA ALA A 600 9.74 -18.73 -30.98
C ALA A 600 10.13 -18.83 -32.46
N LEU A 601 11.43 -18.72 -32.72
CA LEU A 601 12.00 -18.93 -34.05
C LEU A 601 11.86 -20.39 -34.50
N TYR A 602 11.99 -21.32 -33.55
CA TYR A 602 11.91 -22.76 -33.83
C TYR A 602 10.57 -23.30 -33.36
N VAL A 603 9.80 -23.83 -34.30
CA VAL A 603 8.51 -24.49 -34.03
C VAL A 603 8.73 -25.85 -33.36
N SER A 604 9.81 -26.55 -33.71
CA SER A 604 10.20 -27.79 -33.07
C SER A 604 11.71 -27.98 -33.09
N ALA A 605 12.21 -28.89 -32.25
CA ALA A 605 13.59 -29.36 -32.28
C ALA A 605 13.62 -30.87 -32.48
N GLN A 606 14.34 -31.31 -33.50
CA GLN A 606 14.40 -32.70 -33.92
C GLN A 606 15.82 -33.24 -33.77
N ILE A 607 15.93 -34.40 -33.14
CA ILE A 607 17.17 -35.16 -33.02
C ILE A 607 16.98 -36.53 -33.63
N ASP A 608 17.75 -36.80 -34.68
CA ASP A 608 17.88 -38.13 -35.24
C ASP A 608 19.08 -38.81 -34.61
N PHE A 609 18.89 -40.00 -34.04
CA PHE A 609 19.92 -40.77 -33.36
C PHE A 609 19.82 -42.26 -33.69
N MET A 610 20.90 -43.00 -33.43
CA MET A 610 20.98 -44.44 -33.70
C MET A 610 21.23 -45.19 -32.41
N ILE A 611 20.45 -46.25 -32.19
CA ILE A 611 20.68 -47.23 -31.12
C ILE A 611 21.40 -48.43 -31.72
N ALA A 612 22.60 -48.73 -31.22
CA ALA A 612 23.43 -49.82 -31.74
C ALA A 612 23.20 -51.15 -31.01
N GLU A 613 22.88 -51.10 -29.71
CA GLU A 613 22.65 -52.28 -28.86
C GLU A 613 21.46 -52.04 -27.93
N ALA A 614 20.63 -53.07 -27.71
CA ALA A 614 19.49 -53.01 -26.80
C ALA A 614 19.94 -53.04 -25.32
N GLY A 615 19.17 -52.39 -24.44
CA GLY A 615 19.39 -52.45 -22.99
C GLY A 615 20.29 -51.36 -22.39
N SER A 616 20.71 -50.36 -23.17
CA SER A 616 21.40 -49.16 -22.65
C SER A 616 20.40 -48.06 -22.28
N HIS A 617 20.65 -47.37 -21.16
CA HIS A 617 19.90 -46.17 -20.78
C HIS A 617 20.52 -44.94 -21.47
N PHE A 618 19.72 -44.17 -22.22
CA PHE A 618 20.19 -42.98 -22.90
C PHE A 618 19.57 -41.73 -22.29
N HIS A 619 20.42 -40.80 -21.83
CA HIS A 619 19.99 -39.49 -21.37
C HIS A 619 20.24 -38.46 -22.48
N LEU A 620 19.17 -37.83 -22.98
CA LEU A 620 19.20 -36.83 -24.04
C LEU A 620 18.71 -35.47 -23.52
N PRO A 621 19.61 -34.62 -22.98
CA PRO A 621 19.26 -33.25 -22.61
C PRO A 621 18.79 -32.40 -23.79
N PHE A 622 17.71 -31.66 -23.58
CA PHE A 622 17.27 -30.57 -24.44
C PHE A 622 17.37 -29.25 -23.68
N LEU A 623 18.15 -28.32 -24.21
CA LEU A 623 18.19 -26.94 -23.73
C LEU A 623 17.50 -26.08 -24.77
N ILE A 624 16.34 -25.52 -24.43
CA ILE A 624 15.51 -24.75 -25.34
C ILE A 624 15.39 -23.29 -24.89
N SER A 625 15.44 -22.37 -25.85
CA SER A 625 15.12 -20.96 -25.71
C SER A 625 14.23 -20.55 -26.89
N PRO A 626 13.55 -19.39 -26.87
CA PRO A 626 12.72 -19.00 -28.00
C PRO A 626 13.50 -18.83 -29.31
N TRP A 627 14.81 -18.60 -29.23
CA TRP A 627 15.65 -18.26 -30.39
C TRP A 627 16.76 -19.28 -30.66
N SER A 628 16.83 -20.37 -29.86
CA SER A 628 17.86 -21.38 -29.99
C SER A 628 17.45 -22.66 -29.28
N TRP A 629 17.94 -23.80 -29.75
CA TRP A 629 17.96 -25.01 -28.95
C TRP A 629 19.30 -25.72 -29.12
N SER A 630 19.67 -26.52 -28.13
CA SER A 630 20.86 -27.37 -28.19
C SER A 630 20.61 -28.69 -27.48
N THR A 631 21.39 -29.69 -27.88
CA THR A 631 21.38 -31.02 -27.30
C THR A 631 22.80 -31.57 -27.28
N TYR A 632 23.02 -32.53 -26.39
CA TYR A 632 24.26 -33.29 -26.31
C TYR A 632 23.94 -34.68 -25.76
N ARG A 633 24.83 -35.65 -25.95
CA ARG A 633 24.70 -36.96 -25.32
C ARG A 633 25.06 -36.84 -23.84
N GLY A 634 24.07 -36.99 -22.96
CA GLY A 634 24.30 -37.23 -21.53
C GLY A 634 24.86 -38.65 -21.31
N SER A 635 25.60 -38.84 -20.21
CA SER A 635 26.23 -40.12 -19.84
C SER A 635 25.25 -41.29 -19.83
#